data_AF-A0A0V1MDG5-F1
#
_entry.id   AF-A0A0V1MDG5-F1
#
_cell.length_a   1.000
_cell.length_b   1.000
_cell.length_c   1.000
_cell.angle_alpha   90.00
_cell.angle_beta   90.00
_cell.angle_gamma   90.00
#
_symmetry.space_group_name_H-M   'P 1'
#
loop_
_entity.id
_entity.type
_entity.pdbx_description
1 polymer ?
#
loop_
_entity_poly.entity_id
_entity_poly.type
_entity_poly.pdbx_seq_one_letter_code
_entity_poly.pdbx_strand_id
1 'polypeptide(L)'
;MNITVDMEAFLHSFNIAMDGAVTSGKVQNYIQNVYLQFCHSPHVFMQFQHFLKLFYSKQYRNKIVSAFDFVKQLLTMFMGYPFLTAGITDLLPKGYQLHETEKYIIFIYPNGQIQPISKKCIVDP
;
A
#
# COMPACT_ATOMS: atom_id res chain seq x y z
N MET A 1 14.45 -1.07 23.16
CA MET A 1 13.83 -2.34 22.71
C MET A 1 13.91 -2.34 21.19
N ASN A 2 14.85 -3.09 20.59
CA ASN A 2 14.93 -3.23 19.14
C ASN A 2 13.80 -4.17 18.71
N ILE A 3 12.70 -3.61 18.23
CA ILE A 3 11.62 -4.39 17.63
C ILE A 3 12.11 -4.78 16.23
N THR A 4 12.82 -5.90 16.15
CA THR A 4 13.10 -6.53 14.84
C THR A 4 11.78 -7.11 14.35
N VAL A 5 11.25 -6.58 13.26
CA VAL A 5 10.06 -7.15 12.64
C VAL A 5 10.45 -8.42 11.89
N ASP A 6 9.91 -9.55 12.31
CA ASP A 6 10.04 -10.83 11.61
C ASP A 6 9.21 -10.80 10.32
N MET A 7 9.90 -10.68 9.20
CA MET A 7 9.30 -10.55 7.87
C MET A 7 8.60 -11.85 7.44
N GLU A 8 9.15 -13.02 7.78
CA GLU A 8 8.55 -14.30 7.40
C GLU A 8 7.25 -14.55 8.17
N ALA A 9 7.26 -14.29 9.49
CA ALA A 9 6.07 -14.39 10.32
C ALA A 9 4.97 -13.42 9.86
N PHE A 10 5.34 -12.20 9.43
CA PHE A 10 4.40 -11.25 8.87
C PHE A 10 3.81 -11.74 7.54
N LEU A 11 4.64 -12.12 6.57
CA LEU A 11 4.18 -12.57 5.26
C LEU A 11 3.27 -13.79 5.40
N HIS A 12 3.61 -14.74 6.28
CA HIS A 12 2.77 -15.89 6.58
C HIS A 12 1.40 -15.48 7.15
N SER A 13 1.39 -14.62 8.17
CA SER A 13 0.14 -14.13 8.78
C SER A 13 -0.70 -13.30 7.81
N PHE A 14 -0.04 -12.50 6.97
CA PHE A 14 -0.68 -11.72 5.91
C PHE A 14 -1.32 -12.64 4.88
N ASN A 15 -0.59 -13.63 4.36
CA ASN A 15 -1.11 -14.61 3.40
C ASN A 15 -2.35 -15.36 3.93
N ILE A 16 -2.35 -15.75 5.21
CA ILE A 16 -3.51 -16.37 5.86
C ILE A 16 -4.72 -15.43 5.89
N ALA A 17 -4.52 -14.17 6.32
CA ALA A 17 -5.58 -13.17 6.38
C ALA A 17 -6.17 -12.84 4.99
N MET A 18 -5.37 -13.00 3.94
CA MET A 18 -5.69 -12.71 2.54
C MET A 18 -6.36 -13.85 1.77
N ASP A 19 -6.75 -14.94 2.45
CA ASP A 19 -7.40 -16.11 1.83
C ASP A 19 -6.53 -16.80 0.76
N GLY A 20 -5.19 -16.69 0.87
CA GLY A 20 -4.20 -17.33 0.00
C GLY A 20 -4.19 -16.92 -1.48
N ALA A 21 -5.29 -16.35 -2.00
CA ALA A 21 -5.52 -16.11 -3.42
C ALA A 21 -4.99 -14.76 -3.93
N VAL A 22 -4.56 -13.85 -3.04
CA VAL A 22 -4.26 -12.45 -3.38
C VAL A 22 -2.78 -12.08 -3.39
N THR A 23 -1.88 -12.85 -2.79
CA THR A 23 -0.46 -12.50 -2.80
C THR A 23 0.25 -13.08 -4.02
N SER A 24 0.04 -12.43 -5.17
CA SER A 24 0.94 -12.60 -6.31
C SER A 24 2.38 -12.33 -5.89
N GLY A 25 3.36 -12.94 -6.57
CA GLY A 25 4.78 -12.68 -6.29
C GLY A 25 5.16 -11.19 -6.32
N LYS A 26 4.39 -10.36 -7.06
CA LYS A 26 4.54 -8.91 -7.07
C LYS A 26 4.22 -8.25 -5.72
N VAL A 27 3.14 -8.69 -5.05
CA VAL A 27 2.78 -8.18 -3.72
C VAL A 27 3.84 -8.53 -2.68
N GLN A 28 4.34 -9.77 -2.70
CA GLN A 28 5.41 -10.20 -1.79
C GLN A 28 6.69 -9.39 -2.01
N ASN A 29 7.11 -9.22 -3.28
CA ASN A 29 8.26 -8.40 -3.63
C ASN A 29 8.08 -6.94 -3.19
N TYR A 30 6.88 -6.38 -3.37
CA TYR A 30 6.59 -5.01 -2.92
C TYR A 30 6.75 -4.87 -1.40
N ILE A 31 6.14 -5.75 -0.62
CA ILE A 31 6.26 -5.73 0.85
C ILE A 31 7.73 -5.89 1.27
N GLN A 32 8.49 -6.76 0.59
CA GLN A 32 9.92 -6.92 0.86
C GLN A 32 10.71 -5.64 0.57
N ASN A 33 10.41 -4.94 -0.52
CA ASN A 33 11.05 -3.66 -0.83
C ASN A 33 10.73 -2.60 0.24
N VAL A 34 9.49 -2.55 0.74
CA VAL A 34 9.13 -1.66 1.86
C VAL A 34 9.91 -2.03 3.14
N TYR A 35 10.03 -3.33 3.45
CA TYR A 35 10.80 -3.79 4.60
C TYR A 35 12.27 -3.38 4.50
N LEU A 36 12.91 -3.61 3.34
CA LEU A 36 14.31 -3.25 3.12
C LEU A 36 14.53 -1.73 3.21
N GLN A 37 13.60 -0.94 2.67
CA GLN A 37 13.68 0.53 2.71
C GLN A 37 13.58 1.08 4.13
N PHE A 38 12.81 0.42 5.01
CA PHE A 38 12.51 0.88 6.36
C PHE A 38 13.01 -0.06 7.45
N CYS A 39 14.03 -0.89 7.18
CA CYS A 39 14.55 -1.87 8.15
C CYS A 39 15.12 -1.20 9.41
N HIS A 40 15.67 0.02 9.26
CA HIS A 40 16.15 0.86 10.36
C HIS A 40 15.05 1.76 10.96
N SER A 41 13.82 1.68 10.47
CA SER A 41 12.67 2.48 10.89
C SER A 41 11.45 1.57 11.09
N PRO A 42 11.49 0.66 12.08
CA PRO A 42 10.48 -0.39 12.25
C PRO A 42 9.07 0.16 12.45
N HIS A 43 8.92 1.38 12.98
CA HIS A 43 7.63 2.05 13.11
C HIS A 43 6.94 2.26 11.75
N VAL A 44 7.68 2.66 10.71
CA VAL A 44 7.11 2.90 9.37
C VAL A 44 6.60 1.58 8.79
N PHE A 45 7.40 0.52 8.91
CA PHE A 45 6.99 -0.81 8.45
C PHE A 45 5.77 -1.33 9.23
N MET A 46 5.73 -1.17 10.55
CA MET A 46 4.56 -1.55 11.36
C MET A 46 3.30 -0.78 10.95
N GLN A 47 3.41 0.52 10.67
CA GLN A 47 2.30 1.33 10.21
C GLN A 47 1.79 0.86 8.84
N PHE A 48 2.71 0.56 7.90
CA PHE A 48 2.38 -0.03 6.61
C PHE A 48 1.66 -1.38 6.75
N GLN A 49 2.17 -2.28 7.59
CA GLN A 49 1.55 -3.57 7.88
C GLN A 49 0.12 -3.41 8.43
N HIS A 50 -0.07 -2.44 9.33
CA HIS A 50 -1.39 -2.11 9.87
C HIS A 50 -2.34 -1.63 8.78
N PHE A 51 -1.90 -0.75 7.88
CA PHE A 51 -2.71 -0.29 6.75
C PHE A 51 -3.09 -1.42 5.78
N LEU A 52 -2.16 -2.31 5.44
CA LEU A 52 -2.48 -3.48 4.62
C LEU A 52 -3.55 -4.35 5.26
N LYS A 53 -3.43 -4.63 6.56
CA LYS A 53 -4.44 -5.40 7.29
C LYS A 53 -5.80 -4.71 7.27
N LEU A 54 -5.85 -3.39 7.45
CA LEU A 54 -7.10 -2.62 7.40
C LEU A 54 -7.77 -2.70 6.02
N PHE A 55 -6.99 -2.54 4.95
CA PHE A 55 -7.53 -2.52 3.59
C PHE A 55 -8.11 -3.88 3.18
N TYR A 56 -7.46 -4.97 3.57
CA TYR A 56 -7.83 -6.29 3.06
C TYR A 56 -8.58 -7.21 4.02
N SER A 57 -8.57 -6.96 5.33
CA SER A 57 -9.23 -7.88 6.25
C SER A 57 -10.75 -7.75 6.20
N LYS A 58 -11.44 -8.88 5.98
CA LYS A 58 -12.90 -9.00 6.02
C LYS A 58 -13.51 -8.60 7.39
N GLN A 59 -12.68 -8.51 8.44
CA GLN A 59 -13.09 -8.22 9.83
C GLN A 59 -13.50 -6.76 10.05
N TYR A 60 -13.06 -5.83 9.20
CA TYR A 60 -13.38 -4.40 9.30
C TYR A 60 -14.54 -3.99 8.37
N ARG A 61 -15.52 -4.89 8.16
CA ARG A 61 -16.71 -4.69 7.30
C ARG A 61 -17.52 -3.39 7.53
N ASN A 62 -17.27 -2.67 8.62
CA ASN A 62 -17.95 -1.40 8.94
C ASN A 62 -17.08 -0.15 8.71
N LYS A 63 -15.79 -0.30 8.36
CA LYS A 63 -14.91 0.79 7.92
C LYS A 63 -14.21 0.35 6.64
N ILE A 64 -14.95 0.38 5.52
CA ILE A 64 -14.36 0.17 4.21
C ILE A 64 -13.44 1.36 3.93
N VAL A 65 -12.13 1.19 4.13
CA VAL A 65 -11.15 2.12 3.59
C VAL A 65 -11.29 2.04 2.07
N SER A 66 -11.68 3.14 1.43
CA SER A 66 -11.80 3.15 -0.03
C SER A 66 -10.43 2.87 -0.66
N ALA A 67 -10.40 2.19 -1.81
CA ALA A 67 -9.13 1.98 -2.52
C ALA A 67 -8.42 3.31 -2.83
N PHE A 68 -9.19 4.39 -3.02
CA PHE A 68 -8.66 5.74 -3.19
C PHE A 68 -7.97 6.28 -1.93
N ASP A 69 -8.61 6.16 -0.76
CA ASP A 69 -8.02 6.60 0.51
C ASP A 69 -6.79 5.77 0.90
N PHE A 70 -6.84 4.46 0.61
CA PHE A 70 -5.70 3.57 0.76
C PHE A 70 -4.50 4.03 -0.07
N VAL A 71 -4.72 4.33 -1.36
CA VAL A 71 -3.67 4.88 -2.24
C VAL A 71 -3.13 6.20 -1.70
N LYS A 72 -4.00 7.13 -1.31
CA LYS A 72 -3.58 8.43 -0.77
C LYS A 72 -2.66 8.26 0.44
N GLN A 73 -3.03 7.41 1.38
CA GLN A 73 -2.21 7.16 2.57
C GLN A 73 -0.85 6.54 2.25
N LEU A 74 -0.80 5.57 1.31
CA LEU A 74 0.48 4.99 0.88
C LEU A 74 1.36 6.02 0.16
N LEU A 75 0.77 6.88 -0.67
CA LEU A 75 1.50 7.96 -1.34
C LEU A 75 2.09 8.95 -0.35
N THR A 76 1.35 9.32 0.69
CA THR A 76 1.85 10.17 1.77
C THR A 76 2.93 9.46 2.60
N MET A 77 2.74 8.18 2.94
CA MET A 77 3.71 7.41 3.71
C MET A 77 5.05 7.23 2.98
N PHE A 78 5.00 7.02 1.67
CA PHE A 78 6.16 6.77 0.83
C PHE A 78 6.61 7.99 0.04
N MET A 79 6.19 9.18 0.46
CA MET A 79 6.68 10.42 -0.11
C MET A 79 8.21 10.47 -0.01
N GLY A 80 8.87 10.79 -1.13
CA GLY A 80 10.33 10.76 -1.23
C GLY A 80 10.94 9.40 -1.60
N TYR A 81 10.12 8.36 -1.80
CA TYR A 81 10.55 7.02 -2.22
C TYR A 81 9.88 6.62 -3.56
N PRO A 82 10.37 7.12 -4.71
CA PRO A 82 9.72 6.92 -6.02
C PRO A 82 9.48 5.46 -6.40
N PHE A 83 10.41 4.57 -6.02
CA PHE A 83 10.28 3.14 -6.28
C PHE A 83 9.11 2.50 -5.51
N LEU A 84 8.85 2.97 -4.29
CA LEU A 84 7.70 2.51 -3.51
C LEU A 84 6.40 3.10 -4.05
N THR A 85 6.37 4.40 -4.37
CA THR A 85 5.14 5.02 -4.92
C THR A 85 4.71 4.40 -6.25
N ALA A 86 5.66 4.06 -7.13
CA ALA A 86 5.36 3.40 -8.40
C ALA A 86 4.82 1.97 -8.20
N GLY A 87 5.30 1.25 -7.18
CA GLY A 87 4.87 -0.12 -6.89
C GLY A 87 3.50 -0.24 -6.20
N ILE A 88 2.87 0.86 -5.78
CA ILE A 88 1.55 0.83 -5.13
C ILE A 88 0.51 0.13 -6.00
N THR A 89 0.64 0.20 -7.32
CA THR A 89 -0.27 -0.47 -8.25
C THR A 89 -0.31 -2.00 -8.06
N ASP A 90 0.74 -2.62 -7.54
CA ASP A 90 0.80 -4.06 -7.28
C ASP A 90 -0.07 -4.46 -6.08
N LEU A 91 -0.42 -3.50 -5.20
CA LEU A 91 -1.30 -3.71 -4.05
C LEU A 91 -2.78 -3.51 -4.39
N LEU A 92 -3.11 -3.00 -5.57
CA LEU A 92 -4.50 -2.70 -5.88
C LEU A 92 -5.27 -3.95 -6.35
N PRO A 93 -6.56 -4.07 -5.98
CA PRO A 93 -7.41 -5.11 -6.55
C PRO A 93 -7.50 -4.99 -8.08
N LYS A 94 -7.85 -6.09 -8.73
CA LYS A 94 -7.99 -6.13 -10.19
C LYS A 94 -8.94 -5.04 -10.70
N GLY A 95 -8.51 -4.32 -11.73
CA GLY A 95 -9.30 -3.27 -12.40
C GLY A 95 -9.01 -1.85 -11.94
N TYR A 96 -8.39 -1.67 -10.77
CA TYR A 96 -7.87 -0.36 -10.36
C TYR A 96 -6.52 -0.10 -11.03
N GLN A 97 -6.24 1.16 -11.38
CA GLN A 97 -4.97 1.57 -11.97
C GLN A 97 -4.48 2.89 -11.39
N LEU A 98 -3.15 3.07 -11.46
CA LEU A 98 -2.47 4.32 -11.17
C LEU A 98 -1.66 4.74 -12.39
N HIS A 99 -1.83 5.99 -12.81
CA HIS A 99 -0.99 6.61 -13.83
C HIS A 99 -0.35 7.87 -13.27
N GLU A 100 0.96 7.92 -13.27
CA GLU A 100 1.70 9.08 -12.81
C GLU A 100 1.93 10.06 -13.96
N THR A 101 1.68 11.35 -13.69
CA THR A 101 2.02 12.47 -14.57
C THR A 101 2.95 13.40 -13.81
N GLU A 102 3.44 14.47 -14.45
CA GLU A 102 4.29 15.47 -13.79
C GLU A 102 3.63 16.06 -12.53
N LYS A 103 2.33 16.38 -12.58
CA LYS A 103 1.62 17.13 -11.53
C LYS A 103 0.64 16.29 -10.71
N TYR A 104 0.16 15.18 -11.26
CA TYR A 104 -0.90 14.38 -10.68
C TYR A 104 -0.57 12.90 -10.69
N ILE A 105 -1.16 12.18 -9.74
CA ILE A 105 -1.34 10.74 -9.81
C ILE A 105 -2.81 10.50 -10.15
N ILE A 106 -3.06 9.85 -11.27
CA ILE A 106 -4.39 9.59 -11.80
C ILE A 106 -4.83 8.23 -11.30
N PHE A 107 -5.80 8.22 -10.39
CA PHE A 107 -6.43 6.99 -9.90
C PHE A 107 -7.60 6.63 -10.82
N ILE A 108 -7.61 5.40 -11.34
CA ILE A 108 -8.67 4.91 -12.23
C ILE A 108 -9.40 3.76 -11.55
N TYR A 109 -10.71 3.90 -11.44
CA TYR A 109 -11.61 2.89 -10.89
C TYR A 109 -11.91 1.79 -11.93
N PRO A 110 -12.36 0.59 -11.51
CA PRO A 110 -12.70 -0.50 -12.44
C PRO A 110 -13.81 -0.15 -13.45
N ASN A 111 -14.67 0.82 -13.12
CA ASN A 111 -15.72 1.32 -14.01
C ASN A 111 -15.22 2.39 -15.01
N GLY A 112 -13.92 2.70 -15.03
CA GLY A 112 -13.32 3.74 -15.88
C GLY A 112 -13.42 5.15 -15.32
N GLN A 113 -14.05 5.37 -14.16
CA GLN A 113 -14.05 6.67 -13.50
C GLN A 113 -12.61 7.05 -13.13
N ILE A 114 -12.29 8.33 -13.28
CA ILE A 114 -10.97 8.88 -13.00
C ILE A 114 -11.04 9.84 -11.82
N GLN A 115 -10.08 9.75 -10.92
CA GLN A 115 -9.92 10.69 -9.81
C GLN A 115 -8.45 11.12 -9.68
N PRO A 116 -8.12 12.38 -9.97
CA PRO A 116 -6.76 12.88 -9.84
C PRO A 116 -6.39 13.14 -8.38
N ILE A 117 -5.14 12.83 -8.03
CA ILE A 117 -4.49 13.15 -6.76
C ILE A 117 -3.38 14.15 -7.08
N SER A 118 -3.50 15.37 -6.57
CA SER A 118 -2.45 16.39 -6.74
C SER A 118 -1.20 15.99 -5.96
N LYS A 119 -0.03 15.99 -6.61
CA LYS A 119 1.24 15.74 -5.91
C LYS A 119 1.56 16.80 -4.87
N LYS A 120 1.08 18.03 -5.06
CA LYS A 120 1.22 19.12 -4.06
C LYS A 120 0.49 18.79 -2.76
N CYS A 121 -0.68 18.14 -2.83
CA CYS A 121 -1.45 17.73 -1.66
C CYS A 121 -0.85 16.51 -0.93
N ILE A 122 0.15 15.86 -1.53
CA ILE A 122 0.92 14.80 -0.88
C ILE A 122 2.10 15.43 -0.11
N VAL A 123 2.66 16.53 -0.65
CA VAL A 123 3.84 17.24 -0.12
C VAL A 123 3.49 18.15 1.07
N ASP A 124 2.32 18.78 1.05
CA ASP A 124 1.77 19.59 2.14
C ASP A 124 0.37 19.05 2.50
N PRO A 125 0.26 18.12 3.47
CA PRO A 125 -1.01 17.53 3.91
C PRO A 125 -1.90 18.45 4.75
#